data_AF-A0A6A2XZH5-F1
#
_entry.id   AF-A0A6A2XZH5-F1
#
_cell.length_a   1.000
_cell.length_b   1.000
_cell.length_c   1.000
_cell.angle_alpha   90.00
_cell.angle_beta   90.00
_cell.angle_gamma   90.00
#
_symmetry.space_group_name_H-M   'P 1'
#
loop_
_entity.id
_entity.type
_entity.pdbx_description
1 polymer ?
#
loop_
_entity_poly.entity_id
_entity_poly.type
_entity_poly.pdbx_seq_one_letter_code
_entity_poly.pdbx_strand_id
1 'polypeptide(L)'
;MSGVALSSFLNLSSLLQRLSVEERLLHGEFPIEIFRLLNVKRIGLGGNDALRGYLPKINWSSGLEWLDLCRCGFRGSILASFGNLTQLISLDLSKNELRGRIPDVFQNLSKLTSLRLFSCNLSGPVPESIFGMVRLMELLLSSNNLSGIIRSGKLSKLSSLEVIDLSHNSLLSLSTSGNDANHFFPRLQAVLFSSCSVRQFPNFFRKLEYLDLSNNMISGGISKWEAQGWEDLTALNLSLNFLTTLEQFLGQQLAILDLLSNMLQCQILSTCLILRTPNPHLFNDFLISGNNLTGNIPSSICNWSELTVLDLSRNNLSGTIPECIRNFSYLLAFVDLKMNNFYGNNNLADKFPHWLASLPSQVLILRSNISSLTHPIAYTLLRIANDLSPETSSQAPCPRNSSEI
;
A
#
# COMPACT_ATOMS: atom_id res chain seq x y z
N MET A 1 7.88 9.12 -34.03
CA MET A 1 8.24 7.72 -34.32
C MET A 1 6.97 7.03 -34.79
N SER A 2 6.98 6.46 -36.00
CA SER A 2 5.81 5.78 -36.58
C SER A 2 5.47 4.54 -35.76
N GLY A 3 4.34 4.54 -35.06
CA GLY A 3 3.87 3.35 -34.35
C GLY A 3 3.60 2.21 -35.33
N VAL A 4 3.73 0.96 -34.86
CA VAL A 4 3.43 -0.22 -35.69
C VAL A 4 1.93 -0.24 -35.97
N ALA A 5 1.55 -0.18 -37.25
CA ALA A 5 0.15 -0.24 -37.65
C ALA A 5 -0.44 -1.62 -37.37
N LEU A 6 -1.66 -1.65 -36.83
CA LEU A 6 -2.37 -2.87 -36.44
C LEU A 6 -2.69 -3.82 -37.61
N SER A 7 -2.55 -3.35 -38.85
CA SER A 7 -2.67 -4.18 -40.05
C SER A 7 -1.70 -5.38 -40.06
N SER A 8 -0.56 -5.28 -39.37
CA SER A 8 0.39 -6.39 -39.21
C SER A 8 -0.19 -7.59 -38.45
N PHE A 9 -1.26 -7.41 -37.66
CA PHE A 9 -1.88 -8.51 -36.92
C PHE A 9 -2.96 -9.26 -37.72
N LEU A 10 -3.42 -8.73 -38.85
CA LEU A 10 -4.50 -9.33 -39.65
C LEU A 10 -4.09 -10.63 -40.36
N ASN A 11 -2.79 -10.88 -40.54
CA ASN A 11 -2.22 -12.06 -41.20
C ASN A 11 -1.54 -13.05 -40.24
N LEU A 12 -1.89 -13.02 -38.95
CA LEU A 12 -1.29 -13.94 -37.98
C LEU A 12 -1.72 -15.40 -38.25
N SER A 13 -0.73 -16.30 -38.18
CA SER A 13 -0.96 -17.73 -38.37
C SER A 13 -1.93 -18.28 -37.33
N SER A 14 -2.82 -19.18 -37.76
CA SER A 14 -3.65 -19.97 -36.85
C SER A 14 -2.84 -20.86 -35.91
N LEU A 15 -1.55 -21.09 -36.20
CA LEU A 15 -0.61 -21.81 -35.34
C LEU A 15 0.00 -20.96 -34.22
N LEU A 16 -0.29 -19.64 -34.19
CA LEU A 16 0.27 -18.74 -33.20
C LEU A 16 -0.13 -19.19 -31.78
N GLN A 17 0.87 -19.38 -30.92
CA GLN A 17 0.66 -19.74 -29.52
C GLN A 17 0.93 -18.59 -28.56
N ARG A 18 1.82 -17.67 -28.91
CA ARG A 18 2.22 -16.55 -28.05
C ARG A 18 2.29 -15.28 -28.88
N LEU A 19 1.60 -14.25 -28.41
CA LEU A 19 1.71 -12.89 -28.91
C LEU A 19 2.16 -12.01 -27.75
N SER A 20 3.40 -11.51 -27.76
CA SER A 20 3.85 -10.49 -26.80
C SER A 20 4.45 -9.32 -27.56
N VAL A 21 3.85 -8.14 -27.37
CA VAL A 21 4.23 -6.88 -28.00
C VAL A 21 4.14 -5.75 -26.98
N GLU A 22 4.75 -5.96 -25.82
CA GLU A 22 4.73 -5.02 -24.69
C GLU A 22 5.61 -3.78 -24.93
N GLU A 23 5.13 -2.61 -24.49
CA GLU A 23 5.84 -1.33 -24.52
C GLU A 23 6.37 -0.92 -25.91
N ARG A 24 5.59 -1.19 -26.98
CA ARG A 24 5.98 -0.87 -28.37
C ARG A 24 5.28 0.33 -28.97
N LEU A 25 4.66 1.18 -28.14
CA LEU A 25 3.91 2.36 -28.57
C LEU A 25 2.87 2.01 -29.65
N LEU A 26 2.24 0.83 -29.52
CA LEU A 26 1.11 0.45 -30.35
C LEU A 26 -0.02 1.46 -30.14
N HIS A 27 -0.74 1.78 -31.21
CA HIS A 27 -1.81 2.76 -31.20
C HIS A 27 -2.97 2.29 -32.08
N GLY A 28 -4.16 2.84 -31.83
CA GLY A 28 -5.37 2.50 -32.58
C GLY A 28 -6.16 1.35 -31.95
N GLU A 29 -7.13 0.83 -32.69
CA GLU A 29 -8.09 -0.16 -32.18
C GLU A 29 -7.58 -1.60 -32.34
N PHE A 30 -7.29 -2.28 -31.23
CA PHE A 30 -6.76 -3.64 -31.23
C PHE A 30 -7.74 -4.63 -31.87
N PRO A 31 -7.31 -5.46 -32.86
CA PRO A 31 -8.19 -6.40 -33.54
C PRO A 31 -8.70 -7.47 -32.58
N ILE A 32 -10.01 -7.47 -32.35
CA ILE A 32 -10.67 -8.36 -31.40
C ILE A 32 -10.60 -9.83 -31.82
N GLU A 33 -10.35 -10.09 -33.11
CA GLU A 33 -10.19 -11.41 -33.72
C GLU A 33 -9.00 -12.18 -33.13
N ILE A 34 -7.97 -11.48 -32.67
CA ILE A 34 -6.76 -12.11 -32.11
C ILE A 34 -7.08 -12.91 -30.86
N PHE A 35 -8.03 -12.44 -30.04
CA PHE A 35 -8.50 -13.15 -28.86
C PHE A 35 -9.23 -14.47 -29.19
N ARG A 36 -9.61 -14.68 -30.46
CA ARG A 36 -10.35 -15.86 -30.94
C ARG A 36 -9.46 -16.90 -31.62
N LEU A 37 -8.16 -16.63 -31.75
CA LEU A 37 -7.22 -17.56 -32.39
C LEU A 37 -7.07 -18.82 -31.52
N LEU A 38 -7.49 -19.97 -32.07
CA LEU A 38 -7.70 -21.22 -31.33
C LEU A 38 -6.46 -21.75 -30.58
N ASN A 39 -5.27 -21.49 -31.09
CA ASN A 39 -4.02 -22.01 -30.52
C ASN A 39 -3.30 -21.02 -29.60
N VAL A 40 -3.82 -19.79 -29.45
CA VAL A 40 -3.15 -18.76 -28.64
C VAL A 40 -3.30 -19.09 -27.16
N LYS A 41 -2.15 -19.23 -26.51
CA LYS A 41 -1.98 -19.50 -25.08
C LYS A 41 -1.57 -18.26 -24.30
N ARG A 42 -0.83 -17.33 -24.91
CA ARG A 42 -0.36 -16.12 -24.23
C ARG A 42 -0.57 -14.89 -25.10
N ILE A 43 -1.20 -13.87 -24.53
CA ILE A 43 -1.31 -12.53 -25.10
C ILE A 43 -0.74 -11.56 -24.08
N GLY A 44 0.29 -10.80 -24.47
CA GLY A 44 0.90 -9.72 -23.70
C GLY A 44 0.97 -8.45 -24.53
N LEU A 45 0.19 -7.45 -24.17
CA LEU A 45 0.16 -6.14 -24.83
C LEU A 45 0.50 -5.01 -23.85
N GLY A 46 0.90 -5.33 -22.62
CA GLY A 46 1.13 -4.38 -21.54
C GLY A 46 1.90 -3.13 -21.96
N GLY A 47 1.51 -1.97 -21.43
CA GLY A 47 2.24 -0.71 -21.59
C GLY A 47 2.12 -0.05 -22.98
N ASN A 48 1.05 -0.35 -23.72
CA ASN A 48 0.74 0.32 -24.98
C ASN A 48 -0.41 1.33 -24.79
N ASP A 49 -0.10 2.46 -24.16
CA ASP A 49 -1.06 3.48 -23.70
C ASP A 49 -1.96 4.07 -24.81
N ALA A 50 -1.49 4.07 -26.06
CA ALA A 50 -2.22 4.62 -27.19
C ALA A 50 -3.14 3.59 -27.88
N LEU A 51 -3.11 2.32 -27.44
CA LEU A 51 -4.09 1.32 -27.86
C LEU A 51 -5.47 1.66 -27.30
N ARG A 52 -6.47 1.15 -28.01
CA ARG A 52 -7.88 1.15 -27.61
C ARG A 52 -8.46 -0.18 -28.01
N GLY A 53 -9.52 -0.62 -27.36
CA GLY A 53 -10.18 -1.85 -27.75
C GLY A 53 -11.29 -2.25 -26.80
N TYR A 54 -11.93 -3.37 -27.12
CA TYR A 54 -12.98 -3.98 -26.32
C TYR A 54 -12.68 -5.45 -26.10
N LEU A 55 -13.05 -5.95 -24.93
CA LEU A 55 -12.96 -7.37 -24.62
C LEU A 55 -14.05 -8.14 -25.43
N PRO A 56 -13.73 -9.31 -26.03
CA PRO A 56 -14.70 -10.15 -26.72
C PRO A 56 -15.90 -10.51 -25.85
N LYS A 57 -17.10 -10.36 -26.41
CA LYS A 57 -18.35 -10.82 -25.79
C LYS A 57 -18.46 -12.35 -25.73
N ILE A 58 -17.90 -13.04 -26.73
CA ILE A 58 -17.93 -14.49 -26.91
C ILE A 58 -16.67 -14.94 -27.68
N ASN A 59 -16.48 -16.27 -27.78
CA ASN A 59 -15.46 -16.93 -28.62
C ASN A 59 -14.01 -16.61 -28.25
N TRP A 60 -13.72 -16.58 -26.95
CA TRP A 60 -12.34 -16.56 -26.47
C TRP A 60 -11.58 -17.82 -26.89
N SER A 61 -10.27 -17.69 -27.09
CA SER A 61 -9.35 -18.83 -27.20
C SER A 61 -9.47 -19.67 -25.93
N SER A 62 -9.94 -20.91 -26.06
CA SER A 62 -10.12 -21.83 -24.94
C SER A 62 -8.79 -22.28 -24.33
N GLY A 63 -7.70 -22.15 -25.08
CA GLY A 63 -6.34 -22.49 -24.64
C GLY A 63 -5.59 -21.33 -23.97
N LEU A 64 -6.21 -20.17 -23.76
CA LEU A 64 -5.53 -19.00 -23.21
C LEU A 64 -5.14 -19.23 -21.73
N GLU A 65 -3.84 -19.19 -21.47
CA GLU A 65 -3.20 -19.39 -20.16
C GLU A 65 -2.75 -18.05 -19.55
N TRP A 66 -2.36 -17.07 -20.37
CA TRP A 66 -1.88 -15.76 -19.93
C TRP A 66 -2.52 -14.65 -20.75
N LEU A 67 -3.11 -13.66 -20.07
CA LEU A 67 -3.65 -12.47 -20.69
C LEU A 67 -3.18 -11.24 -19.93
N ASP A 68 -2.29 -10.46 -20.54
CA ASP A 68 -1.85 -9.17 -20.05
C ASP A 68 -2.24 -8.08 -21.05
N LEU A 69 -3.17 -7.23 -20.61
CA LEU A 69 -3.64 -6.04 -21.30
C LEU A 69 -3.42 -4.79 -20.43
N CYS A 70 -2.49 -4.83 -19.47
CA CYS A 70 -2.23 -3.73 -18.56
C CYS A 70 -1.96 -2.43 -19.35
N ARG A 71 -2.63 -1.33 -18.99
CA ARG A 71 -2.33 0.00 -19.56
C ARG A 71 -2.44 0.03 -21.10
N CYS A 72 -3.53 -0.51 -21.64
CA CYS A 72 -3.79 -0.64 -23.09
C CYS A 72 -5.04 0.11 -23.59
N GLY A 73 -5.65 0.96 -22.76
CA GLY A 73 -6.85 1.74 -23.13
C GLY A 73 -8.09 0.89 -23.45
N PHE A 74 -8.19 -0.35 -22.94
CA PHE A 74 -9.36 -1.20 -23.16
C PHE A 74 -10.60 -0.66 -22.43
N ARG A 75 -11.75 -0.71 -23.09
CA ARG A 75 -13.02 -0.13 -22.65
C ARG A 75 -14.11 -1.19 -22.52
N GLY A 76 -15.24 -0.77 -21.94
CA GLY A 76 -16.42 -1.61 -21.78
C GLY A 76 -16.41 -2.34 -20.45
N SER A 77 -17.04 -3.50 -20.37
CA SER A 77 -17.18 -4.26 -19.13
C SER A 77 -16.50 -5.62 -19.22
N ILE A 78 -16.10 -6.16 -18.08
CA ILE A 78 -15.70 -7.57 -17.97
C ILE A 78 -17.00 -8.39 -18.04
N LEU A 79 -17.10 -9.27 -19.03
CA LEU A 79 -18.33 -10.02 -19.34
C LEU A 79 -18.27 -11.45 -18.81
N ALA A 80 -19.43 -12.07 -18.61
CA ALA A 80 -19.55 -13.44 -18.10
C ALA A 80 -18.80 -14.49 -18.95
N SER A 81 -18.51 -14.19 -20.22
CA SER A 81 -17.70 -15.03 -21.10
C SER A 81 -16.28 -15.28 -20.58
N PHE A 82 -15.77 -14.48 -19.64
CA PHE A 82 -14.51 -14.75 -18.94
C PHE A 82 -14.52 -16.11 -18.27
N GLY A 83 -15.68 -16.62 -17.83
CA GLY A 83 -15.83 -17.96 -17.28
C GLY A 83 -15.45 -19.10 -18.24
N ASN A 84 -15.27 -18.82 -19.54
CA ASN A 84 -14.84 -19.81 -20.54
C ASN A 84 -13.31 -19.97 -20.59
N LEU A 85 -12.54 -19.06 -19.98
CA LEU A 85 -11.07 -19.06 -19.99
C LEU A 85 -10.49 -20.07 -18.98
N THR A 86 -10.99 -21.30 -18.97
CA THR A 86 -10.68 -22.31 -17.93
C THR A 86 -9.21 -22.70 -17.82
N GLN A 87 -8.39 -22.37 -18.82
CA GLN A 87 -6.94 -22.60 -18.82
C GLN A 87 -6.13 -21.44 -18.23
N LEU A 88 -6.77 -20.32 -17.90
CA LEU A 88 -6.11 -19.08 -17.48
C LEU A 88 -5.40 -19.24 -16.14
N ILE A 89 -4.13 -18.86 -16.12
CA ILE A 89 -3.22 -18.90 -14.98
C ILE A 89 -3.00 -17.47 -14.47
N SER A 90 -2.83 -16.50 -15.36
CA SER A 90 -2.64 -15.09 -15.01
C SER A 90 -3.52 -14.19 -15.88
N LEU A 91 -4.16 -13.22 -15.22
CA LEU A 91 -4.98 -12.20 -15.85
C LEU A 91 -4.60 -10.81 -15.32
N ASP A 92 -4.09 -9.96 -16.20
CA ASP A 92 -3.87 -8.54 -15.93
C ASP A 92 -4.68 -7.68 -16.90
N LEU A 93 -5.68 -6.99 -16.37
CA LEU A 93 -6.48 -5.99 -17.09
C LEU A 93 -6.35 -4.60 -16.45
N SER A 94 -5.35 -4.41 -15.59
CA SER A 94 -5.20 -3.20 -14.80
C SER A 94 -4.93 -1.95 -15.64
N LYS A 95 -5.14 -0.76 -15.06
CA LYS A 95 -4.88 0.53 -15.70
C LYS A 95 -5.59 0.69 -17.06
N ASN A 96 -6.83 0.20 -17.17
CA ASN A 96 -7.67 0.33 -18.37
C ASN A 96 -8.94 1.16 -18.08
N GLU A 97 -9.69 1.50 -19.13
CA GLU A 97 -10.98 2.20 -19.04
C GLU A 97 -12.17 1.24 -18.85
N LEU A 98 -11.93 0.09 -18.20
CA LEU A 98 -12.97 -0.92 -17.93
C LEU A 98 -13.93 -0.42 -16.85
N ARG A 99 -15.23 -0.71 -17.01
CA ARG A 99 -16.30 -0.20 -16.15
C ARG A 99 -17.38 -1.24 -15.86
N GLY A 100 -18.19 -0.96 -14.84
CA GLY A 100 -19.29 -1.83 -14.44
C GLY A 100 -18.84 -2.93 -13.47
N ARG A 101 -19.68 -3.95 -13.27
CA ARG A 101 -19.42 -5.00 -12.29
C ARG A 101 -18.43 -6.04 -12.77
N ILE A 102 -17.65 -6.59 -11.84
CA ILE A 102 -16.92 -7.84 -12.07
C ILE A 102 -17.96 -8.97 -12.12
N PRO A 103 -18.00 -9.81 -13.17
CA PRO A 103 -18.99 -10.88 -13.32
C PRO A 103 -18.68 -12.05 -12.36
N ASP A 104 -19.73 -12.68 -11.85
CA ASP A 104 -19.61 -13.81 -10.92
C ASP A 104 -19.39 -15.14 -11.64
N VAL A 105 -18.22 -15.31 -12.25
CA VAL A 105 -17.88 -16.47 -13.11
C VAL A 105 -16.50 -17.07 -12.81
N PHE A 106 -15.78 -16.52 -11.83
CA PHE A 106 -14.38 -16.86 -11.56
C PHE A 106 -14.18 -18.27 -10.97
N GLN A 107 -15.27 -18.92 -10.52
CA GLN A 107 -15.24 -20.29 -10.00
C GLN A 107 -14.79 -21.29 -11.08
N ASN A 108 -15.01 -20.98 -12.36
CA ASN A 108 -14.58 -21.81 -13.48
C ASN A 108 -13.06 -21.69 -13.76
N LEU A 109 -12.41 -20.64 -13.26
CA LEU A 109 -11.00 -20.33 -13.51
C LEU A 109 -10.08 -21.01 -12.49
N SER A 110 -10.24 -22.32 -12.34
CA SER A 110 -9.57 -23.15 -11.30
C SER A 110 -8.04 -23.22 -11.39
N LYS A 111 -7.42 -22.66 -12.44
CA LYS A 111 -5.97 -22.57 -12.61
C LYS A 111 -5.40 -21.18 -12.29
N LEU A 112 -6.26 -20.19 -12.07
CA LEU A 112 -5.85 -18.80 -11.89
C LEU A 112 -5.05 -18.64 -10.58
N THR A 113 -3.85 -18.07 -10.70
CA THR A 113 -2.96 -17.76 -9.59
C THR A 113 -2.79 -16.26 -9.37
N SER A 114 -2.96 -15.45 -10.41
CA SER A 114 -2.85 -13.98 -10.33
C SER A 114 -4.02 -13.30 -11.05
N LEU A 115 -4.75 -12.45 -10.31
CA LEU A 115 -5.86 -11.63 -10.81
C LEU A 115 -5.58 -10.16 -10.51
N ARG A 116 -5.28 -9.38 -11.55
CA ARG A 116 -4.99 -7.94 -11.45
C ARG A 116 -6.00 -7.13 -12.25
N LEU A 117 -6.86 -6.41 -11.54
CA LEU A 117 -7.90 -5.53 -12.10
C LEU A 117 -7.83 -4.11 -11.51
N PHE A 118 -6.68 -3.72 -10.95
CA PHE A 118 -6.52 -2.45 -10.27
C PHE A 118 -6.52 -1.25 -11.23
N SER A 119 -6.82 -0.05 -10.72
CA SER A 119 -6.88 1.20 -11.52
C SER A 119 -7.79 1.09 -12.75
N CYS A 120 -9.01 0.59 -12.54
CA CYS A 120 -10.08 0.61 -13.53
C CYS A 120 -11.25 1.45 -12.97
N ASN A 121 -12.40 1.43 -13.64
CA ASN A 121 -13.65 2.04 -13.16
C ASN A 121 -14.69 0.96 -12.79
N LEU A 122 -14.22 -0.15 -12.22
CA LEU A 122 -15.08 -1.27 -11.83
C LEU A 122 -15.90 -0.91 -10.60
N SER A 123 -17.12 -1.41 -10.50
CA SER A 123 -18.05 -1.08 -9.42
C SER A 123 -18.85 -2.27 -8.90
N GLY A 124 -19.54 -2.08 -7.78
CA GLY A 124 -20.32 -3.15 -7.14
C GLY A 124 -19.46 -4.08 -6.27
N PRO A 125 -20.01 -5.19 -5.78
CA PRO A 125 -19.28 -6.08 -4.87
C PRO A 125 -18.22 -6.91 -5.57
N VAL A 126 -17.19 -7.32 -4.81
CA VAL A 126 -16.30 -8.41 -5.20
C VAL A 126 -17.13 -9.69 -5.33
N PRO A 127 -17.14 -10.37 -6.49
CA PRO A 127 -17.98 -11.54 -6.70
C PRO A 127 -17.65 -12.71 -5.78
N GLU A 128 -18.67 -13.47 -5.39
CA GLU A 128 -18.52 -14.61 -4.47
C GLU A 128 -17.60 -15.69 -5.02
N SER A 129 -17.64 -15.91 -6.33
CA SER A 129 -16.81 -16.90 -7.01
C SER A 129 -15.31 -16.67 -6.87
N ILE A 130 -14.85 -15.41 -6.66
CA ILE A 130 -13.43 -15.10 -6.44
C ILE A 130 -12.94 -15.79 -5.17
N PHE A 131 -13.73 -15.78 -4.09
CA PHE A 131 -13.36 -16.38 -2.81
C PHE A 131 -13.29 -17.92 -2.85
N GLY A 132 -13.74 -18.56 -3.93
CA GLY A 132 -13.58 -20.00 -4.16
C GLY A 132 -12.25 -20.39 -4.82
N MET A 133 -11.43 -19.42 -5.25
CA MET A 133 -10.20 -19.69 -6.01
C MET A 133 -9.04 -20.07 -5.09
N VAL A 134 -8.99 -21.33 -4.68
CA VAL A 134 -7.99 -21.85 -3.71
C VAL A 134 -6.54 -21.80 -4.19
N ARG A 135 -6.29 -21.60 -5.49
CA ARG A 135 -4.94 -21.45 -6.08
C ARG A 135 -4.51 -19.99 -6.25
N LEU A 136 -5.40 -19.04 -5.99
CA LEU A 136 -5.10 -17.63 -6.16
C LEU A 136 -4.04 -17.21 -5.13
N MET A 137 -2.93 -16.70 -5.64
CA MET A 137 -1.79 -16.19 -4.86
C MET A 137 -1.84 -14.67 -4.77
N GLU A 138 -2.33 -14.01 -5.81
CA GLU A 138 -2.36 -12.55 -5.91
C GLU A 138 -3.74 -12.05 -6.34
N LEU A 139 -4.33 -11.17 -5.53
CA LEU A 139 -5.60 -10.49 -5.81
C LEU A 139 -5.42 -8.98 -5.69
N LEU A 140 -5.24 -8.29 -6.82
CA LEU A 140 -5.07 -6.84 -6.88
C LEU A 140 -6.29 -6.18 -7.53
N LEU A 141 -7.13 -5.55 -6.72
CA LEU A 141 -8.37 -4.89 -7.13
C LEU A 141 -8.40 -3.39 -6.73
N SER A 142 -7.26 -2.83 -6.32
CA SER A 142 -7.18 -1.47 -5.81
C SER A 142 -7.54 -0.40 -6.82
N SER A 143 -7.87 0.80 -6.34
CA SER A 143 -8.24 1.96 -7.18
C SER A 143 -9.39 1.63 -8.13
N ASN A 144 -10.53 1.23 -7.55
CA ASN A 144 -11.80 0.99 -8.24
C ASN A 144 -12.94 1.60 -7.41
N ASN A 145 -14.18 1.40 -7.82
CA ASN A 145 -15.38 1.81 -7.08
C ASN A 145 -16.11 0.58 -6.50
N LEU A 146 -15.35 -0.40 -6.00
CA LEU A 146 -15.90 -1.62 -5.40
C LEU A 146 -16.59 -1.29 -4.07
N SER A 147 -17.64 -2.04 -3.76
CA SER A 147 -18.55 -1.75 -2.66
C SER A 147 -18.93 -2.99 -1.86
N GLY A 148 -19.47 -2.81 -0.66
CA GLY A 148 -20.04 -3.88 0.13
C GLY A 148 -19.06 -4.39 1.20
N ILE A 149 -19.38 -5.56 1.76
CA ILE A 149 -18.69 -6.08 2.96
C ILE A 149 -18.06 -7.42 2.65
N ILE A 150 -16.73 -7.48 2.70
CA ILE A 150 -15.99 -8.74 2.65
C ILE A 150 -15.96 -9.32 4.07
N ARG A 151 -16.49 -10.53 4.21
CA ARG A 151 -16.48 -11.26 5.47
C ARG A 151 -15.23 -12.13 5.55
N SER A 152 -14.57 -12.12 6.70
CA SER A 152 -13.38 -12.93 7.01
C SER A 152 -13.51 -14.40 6.57
N GLY A 153 -14.64 -15.06 6.86
CA GLY A 153 -14.87 -16.47 6.50
C GLY A 153 -15.01 -16.75 5.00
N LYS A 154 -15.21 -15.73 4.17
CA LYS A 154 -15.09 -15.86 2.71
C LYS A 154 -13.64 -15.70 2.29
N LEU A 155 -12.97 -14.69 2.83
CA LEU A 155 -11.59 -14.39 2.50
C LEU A 155 -10.65 -15.55 2.86
N SER A 156 -10.88 -16.22 4.00
CA SER A 156 -10.07 -17.35 4.48
C SER A 156 -10.10 -18.60 3.60
N LYS A 157 -11.03 -18.68 2.64
CA LYS A 157 -11.06 -19.77 1.65
C LYS A 157 -9.93 -19.66 0.61
N LEU A 158 -9.32 -18.49 0.47
CA LEU A 158 -8.19 -18.24 -0.43
C LEU A 158 -6.88 -18.75 0.23
N SER A 159 -6.75 -20.06 0.36
CA SER A 159 -5.67 -20.69 1.13
C SER A 159 -4.27 -20.54 0.52
N SER A 160 -4.15 -20.19 -0.75
CA SER A 160 -2.85 -19.93 -1.39
C SER A 160 -2.49 -18.44 -1.46
N LEU A 161 -3.34 -17.55 -0.94
CA LEU A 161 -3.18 -16.11 -1.10
C LEU A 161 -1.95 -15.60 -0.36
N GLU A 162 -1.12 -14.87 -1.08
CA GLU A 162 0.14 -14.27 -0.60
C GLU A 162 -0.01 -12.75 -0.49
N VAL A 163 -0.69 -12.13 -1.46
CA VAL A 163 -0.89 -10.68 -1.50
C VAL A 163 -2.34 -10.35 -1.85
N ILE A 164 -2.93 -9.44 -1.07
CA ILE A 164 -4.21 -8.82 -1.38
C ILE A 164 -4.11 -7.30 -1.32
N ASP A 165 -4.52 -6.65 -2.40
CA ASP A 165 -4.65 -5.20 -2.46
C ASP A 165 -6.06 -4.81 -2.90
N LEU A 166 -6.81 -4.25 -1.95
CA LEU A 166 -8.17 -3.75 -2.14
C LEU A 166 -8.24 -2.23 -1.91
N SER A 167 -7.09 -1.57 -1.80
CA SER A 167 -6.98 -0.16 -1.44
C SER A 167 -7.73 0.75 -2.39
N HIS A 168 -8.12 1.94 -1.95
CA HIS A 168 -8.85 2.92 -2.75
C HIS A 168 -10.15 2.35 -3.35
N ASN A 169 -10.94 1.68 -2.50
CA ASN A 169 -12.32 1.29 -2.79
C ASN A 169 -13.20 1.82 -1.65
N SER A 170 -13.56 3.10 -1.71
CA SER A 170 -14.13 3.83 -0.56
C SER A 170 -15.45 3.26 -0.02
N LEU A 171 -16.21 2.51 -0.83
CA LEU A 171 -17.46 1.86 -0.44
C LEU A 171 -17.27 0.42 0.06
N LEU A 172 -16.05 -0.10 0.05
CA LEU A 172 -15.71 -1.46 0.46
C LEU A 172 -15.30 -1.47 1.95
N SER A 173 -15.78 -2.46 2.69
CA SER A 173 -15.44 -2.63 4.10
C SER A 173 -15.17 -4.10 4.43
N LEU A 174 -14.58 -4.31 5.61
CA LEU A 174 -14.34 -5.62 6.21
C LEU A 174 -15.28 -5.83 7.38
N SER A 175 -15.78 -7.05 7.52
CA SER A 175 -16.51 -7.48 8.71
C SER A 175 -15.92 -8.77 9.24
N THR A 176 -15.78 -8.79 10.56
CA THR A 176 -15.50 -9.99 11.33
C THR A 176 -16.70 -10.95 11.29
N SER A 177 -16.42 -12.24 11.45
CA SER A 177 -17.43 -13.29 11.66
C SER A 177 -17.24 -13.85 13.08
N GLY A 178 -18.29 -14.40 13.69
CA GLY A 178 -18.25 -14.83 15.10
C GLY A 178 -17.17 -15.87 15.46
N ASN A 179 -16.54 -16.52 14.47
CA ASN A 179 -15.52 -17.56 14.65
C ASN A 179 -14.14 -17.18 14.08
N ASP A 180 -13.79 -15.90 14.07
CA ASP A 180 -12.58 -15.41 13.38
C ASP A 180 -11.25 -15.96 13.87
N ALA A 181 -11.20 -16.46 15.11
CA ALA A 181 -10.03 -17.15 15.65
C ALA A 181 -9.63 -18.41 14.86
N ASN A 182 -10.55 -18.97 14.07
CA ASN A 182 -10.32 -20.18 13.28
C ASN A 182 -9.93 -19.91 11.82
N HIS A 183 -9.93 -18.64 11.38
CA HIS A 183 -9.54 -18.30 10.02
C HIS A 183 -8.01 -18.25 9.93
N PHE A 184 -7.45 -19.05 9.03
CA PHE A 184 -6.01 -19.19 8.86
C PHE A 184 -5.60 -18.88 7.42
N PHE A 185 -4.61 -18.02 7.28
CA PHE A 185 -4.02 -17.61 6.00
C PHE A 185 -2.56 -18.09 5.96
N PRO A 186 -2.28 -19.31 5.47
CA PRO A 186 -0.97 -19.94 5.65
C PRO A 186 0.16 -19.25 4.89
N ARG A 187 -0.17 -18.47 3.85
CA ARG A 187 0.81 -17.87 2.93
C ARG A 187 0.71 -16.35 2.84
N LEU A 188 -0.28 -15.75 3.50
CA LEU A 188 -0.56 -14.34 3.34
C LEU A 188 0.55 -13.52 3.98
N GLN A 189 1.18 -12.67 3.17
CA GLN A 189 2.32 -11.84 3.56
C GLN A 189 1.90 -10.38 3.64
N ALA A 190 1.20 -9.89 2.62
CA ALA A 190 0.86 -8.48 2.47
C ALA A 190 -0.65 -8.26 2.32
N VAL A 191 -1.18 -7.34 3.13
CA VAL A 191 -2.58 -6.93 3.13
C VAL A 191 -2.66 -5.42 3.00
N LEU A 192 -3.25 -4.95 1.90
CA LEU A 192 -3.46 -3.53 1.63
C LEU A 192 -4.96 -3.25 1.51
N PHE A 193 -5.46 -2.44 2.44
CA PHE A 193 -6.85 -2.03 2.56
C PHE A 193 -6.97 -0.53 2.82
N SER A 194 -6.01 0.26 2.34
CA SER A 194 -6.02 1.71 2.58
C SER A 194 -7.15 2.41 1.82
N SER A 195 -7.61 3.57 2.30
CA SER A 195 -8.64 4.36 1.62
C SER A 195 -9.94 3.57 1.34
N CYS A 196 -10.38 2.78 2.32
CA CYS A 196 -11.60 1.98 2.29
C CYS A 196 -12.58 2.46 3.39
N SER A 197 -13.56 1.62 3.76
CA SER A 197 -14.53 1.89 4.82
C SER A 197 -14.39 0.96 6.03
N VAL A 198 -13.16 0.56 6.40
CA VAL A 198 -12.92 -0.30 7.57
C VAL A 198 -13.13 0.49 8.86
N ARG A 199 -13.90 -0.06 9.81
CA ARG A 199 -14.27 0.64 11.07
C ARG A 199 -13.64 0.05 12.33
N GLN A 200 -13.17 -1.19 12.25
CA GLN A 200 -12.61 -1.94 13.37
C GLN A 200 -11.38 -2.70 12.88
N PHE A 201 -10.48 -3.04 13.79
CA PHE A 201 -9.32 -3.85 13.46
C PHE A 201 -9.74 -5.23 12.94
N PRO A 202 -9.22 -5.66 11.78
CA PRO A 202 -9.49 -6.97 11.22
C PRO A 202 -8.63 -8.04 11.93
N ASN A 203 -9.03 -8.46 13.14
CA ASN A 203 -8.25 -9.37 14.02
C ASN A 203 -8.02 -10.80 13.47
N PHE A 204 -8.52 -11.10 12.26
CA PHE A 204 -8.29 -12.35 11.53
C PHE A 204 -7.05 -12.29 10.62
N PHE A 205 -6.51 -11.10 10.35
CA PHE A 205 -5.22 -10.94 9.70
C PHE A 205 -4.10 -11.14 10.73
N ARG A 206 -3.59 -12.37 10.77
CA ARG A 206 -2.54 -12.83 11.69
C ARG A 206 -1.38 -13.40 10.88
N LYS A 207 -0.15 -13.26 11.39
CA LYS A 207 1.10 -13.73 10.78
C LYS A 207 1.34 -13.11 9.41
N LEU A 208 1.36 -11.77 9.38
CA LEU A 208 1.64 -10.99 8.19
C LEU A 208 3.03 -10.36 8.29
N GLU A 209 3.57 -9.98 7.14
CA GLU A 209 4.76 -9.15 7.02
C GLU A 209 4.38 -7.66 6.86
N TYR A 210 3.41 -7.36 6.00
CA TYR A 210 2.98 -6.01 5.67
C TYR A 210 1.47 -5.83 5.86
N LEU A 211 1.08 -4.80 6.63
CA LEU A 211 -0.32 -4.42 6.82
C LEU A 211 -0.52 -2.92 6.64
N ASP A 212 -1.35 -2.55 5.66
CA ASP A 212 -1.79 -1.18 5.43
C ASP A 212 -3.31 -1.06 5.58
N LEU A 213 -3.73 -0.37 6.64
CA LEU A 213 -5.11 0.02 6.92
C LEU A 213 -5.26 1.54 6.97
N SER A 214 -4.35 2.28 6.33
CA SER A 214 -4.38 3.74 6.36
C SER A 214 -5.63 4.33 5.71
N ASN A 215 -5.99 5.55 6.08
CA ASN A 215 -7.12 6.28 5.52
C ASN A 215 -8.44 5.49 5.60
N ASN A 216 -8.77 5.02 6.81
CA ASN A 216 -9.99 4.28 7.11
C ASN A 216 -10.76 4.98 8.26
N MET A 217 -11.79 4.31 8.79
CA MET A 217 -12.60 4.79 9.91
C MET A 217 -12.31 4.03 11.20
N ILE A 218 -11.09 3.50 11.39
CA ILE A 218 -10.75 2.72 12.58
C ILE A 218 -10.61 3.68 13.77
N SER A 219 -11.37 3.42 14.82
CA SER A 219 -11.38 4.23 16.04
C SER A 219 -11.06 3.40 17.28
N GLY A 220 -10.62 4.06 18.35
CA GLY A 220 -10.32 3.41 19.62
C GLY A 220 -8.82 3.26 19.85
N GLY A 221 -8.46 2.36 20.76
CA GLY A 221 -7.06 2.11 21.15
C GLY A 221 -6.48 0.88 20.47
N ILE A 222 -5.15 0.86 20.30
CA ILE A 222 -4.41 -0.36 20.00
C ILE A 222 -3.98 -0.99 21.33
N SER A 223 -4.67 -2.06 21.73
CA SER A 223 -4.24 -2.91 22.86
C SER A 223 -3.57 -4.18 22.35
N LYS A 224 -3.09 -5.01 23.28
CA LYS A 224 -2.53 -6.32 22.97
C LYS A 224 -3.49 -7.28 22.25
N TRP A 225 -4.80 -7.05 22.36
CA TRP A 225 -5.81 -7.92 21.76
C TRP A 225 -6.05 -7.60 20.30
N GLU A 226 -6.08 -6.31 19.94
CA GLU A 226 -6.13 -5.86 18.55
C GLU A 226 -4.83 -6.23 17.82
N ALA A 227 -3.69 -6.10 18.50
CA ALA A 227 -2.37 -6.43 17.94
C ALA A 227 -2.02 -7.93 17.98
N GLN A 228 -2.95 -8.81 18.37
CA GLN A 228 -2.68 -10.25 18.45
C GLN A 228 -2.50 -10.83 17.03
N GLY A 229 -1.35 -11.47 16.78
CA GLY A 229 -1.02 -12.00 15.46
C GLY A 229 -0.15 -11.06 14.61
N TRP A 230 0.26 -9.92 15.13
CA TRP A 230 1.15 -8.95 14.47
C TRP A 230 2.62 -9.08 14.90
N GLU A 231 2.98 -10.19 15.55
CA GLU A 231 4.34 -10.41 16.07
C GLU A 231 5.40 -10.44 14.96
N ASP A 232 5.00 -10.88 13.76
CA ASP A 232 5.85 -11.03 12.58
C ASP A 232 5.79 -9.81 11.62
N LEU A 233 4.98 -8.78 11.94
CA LEU A 233 4.90 -7.59 11.07
C LEU A 233 6.25 -6.88 11.01
N THR A 234 6.66 -6.56 9.79
CA THR A 234 7.81 -5.69 9.50
C THR A 234 7.36 -4.26 9.20
N ALA A 235 6.16 -4.08 8.67
CA ALA A 235 5.60 -2.76 8.40
C ALA A 235 4.10 -2.68 8.69
N LEU A 236 3.72 -1.63 9.40
CA LEU A 236 2.34 -1.33 9.77
C LEU A 236 2.00 0.11 9.45
N ASN A 237 1.01 0.31 8.59
CA ASN A 237 0.44 1.62 8.30
C ASN A 237 -1.01 1.72 8.80
N LEU A 238 -1.23 2.57 9.79
CA LEU A 238 -2.53 2.92 10.36
C LEU A 238 -2.77 4.43 10.29
N SER A 239 -2.04 5.15 9.43
CA SER A 239 -2.21 6.59 9.27
C SER A 239 -3.62 6.96 8.84
N LEU A 240 -4.03 8.21 9.06
CA LEU A 240 -5.32 8.76 8.64
C LEU A 240 -6.50 7.91 9.16
N ASN A 241 -6.48 7.62 10.45
CA ASN A 241 -7.56 6.94 11.17
C ASN A 241 -8.02 7.78 12.37
N PHE A 242 -8.83 7.20 13.25
CA PHE A 242 -9.40 7.85 14.43
C PHE A 242 -8.88 7.23 15.74
N LEU A 243 -7.63 6.77 15.75
CA LEU A 243 -7.04 6.10 16.91
C LEU A 243 -6.79 7.08 18.05
N THR A 244 -7.10 6.70 19.29
CA THR A 244 -7.03 7.59 20.46
C THR A 244 -5.97 7.19 21.47
N THR A 245 -5.62 5.91 21.57
CA THR A 245 -4.62 5.39 22.50
C THR A 245 -3.74 4.33 21.86
N LEU A 246 -2.50 4.25 22.34
CA LEU A 246 -1.54 3.19 22.02
C LEU A 246 -1.09 2.59 23.36
N GLU A 247 -1.61 1.43 23.73
CA GLU A 247 -1.31 0.82 25.03
C GLU A 247 -0.16 -0.18 24.93
N GLN A 248 -0.34 -1.21 24.12
CA GLN A 248 0.60 -2.31 23.99
C GLN A 248 0.66 -2.81 22.55
N PHE A 249 1.88 -2.89 22.01
CA PHE A 249 2.16 -3.38 20.67
C PHE A 249 3.10 -4.60 20.74
N LEU A 250 2.84 -5.63 19.92
CA LEU A 250 3.57 -6.90 19.96
C LEU A 250 4.51 -7.12 18.76
N GLY A 251 4.58 -6.20 17.81
CA GLY A 251 5.45 -6.33 16.62
C GLY A 251 6.93 -6.13 16.96
N GLN A 252 7.56 -7.19 17.46
CA GLN A 252 8.99 -7.21 17.80
C GLN A 252 9.87 -7.08 16.54
N GLN A 253 9.36 -7.49 15.39
CA GLN A 253 10.05 -7.42 14.09
C GLN A 253 9.75 -6.13 13.32
N LEU A 254 8.98 -5.21 13.90
CA LEU A 254 8.52 -4.03 13.18
C LEU A 254 9.69 -3.11 12.86
N ALA A 255 9.84 -2.82 11.57
CA ALA A 255 10.77 -1.86 11.02
C ALA A 255 10.10 -0.51 10.71
N ILE A 256 8.83 -0.51 10.31
CA ILE A 256 8.09 0.70 9.92
C ILE A 256 6.78 0.78 10.70
N LEU A 257 6.56 1.89 11.39
CA LEU A 257 5.30 2.22 12.04
C LEU A 257 4.80 3.58 11.58
N ASP A 258 3.70 3.59 10.83
CA ASP A 258 3.02 4.80 10.42
C ASP A 258 1.67 4.95 11.14
N LEU A 259 1.60 5.96 11.99
CA LEU A 259 0.46 6.39 12.80
C LEU A 259 0.07 7.85 12.50
N LEU A 260 0.54 8.40 11.38
CA LEU A 260 0.32 9.78 10.99
C LEU A 260 -1.17 10.14 10.97
N SER A 261 -1.53 11.35 11.40
CA SER A 261 -2.89 11.90 11.39
C SER A 261 -3.92 10.97 12.06
N ASN A 262 -3.77 10.82 13.38
CA ASN A 262 -4.72 10.15 14.26
C ASN A 262 -5.13 11.10 15.41
N MET A 263 -5.81 10.60 16.44
CA MET A 263 -6.20 11.36 17.64
C MET A 263 -5.45 10.90 18.90
N LEU A 264 -4.22 10.39 18.75
CA LEU A 264 -3.47 9.83 19.87
C LEU A 264 -3.13 10.93 20.89
N GLN A 265 -3.50 10.73 22.16
CA GLN A 265 -3.42 11.76 23.21
C GLN A 265 -2.49 11.39 24.39
N CYS A 266 -1.65 10.36 24.23
CA CYS A 266 -0.76 9.92 25.31
C CYS A 266 0.47 10.82 25.49
N GLN A 267 1.13 10.68 26.66
CA GLN A 267 2.50 11.14 26.80
C GLN A 267 3.39 10.24 25.94
N ILE A 268 3.98 10.81 24.91
CA ILE A 268 4.39 10.06 23.71
C ILE A 268 5.33 8.88 24.01
N LEU A 269 6.10 8.95 25.09
CA LEU A 269 7.22 8.05 25.32
C LEU A 269 7.52 7.74 26.81
N SER A 270 6.63 8.04 27.77
CA SER A 270 6.74 7.56 29.16
C SER A 270 5.77 6.42 29.51
N THR A 271 4.68 6.24 28.74
CA THR A 271 3.69 5.18 28.97
C THR A 271 3.39 4.33 27.73
N CYS A 272 3.46 4.89 26.51
CA CYS A 272 3.07 4.21 25.27
C CYS A 272 4.11 3.18 24.73
N LEU A 273 5.37 3.22 25.18
CA LEU A 273 6.46 2.40 24.59
C LEU A 273 7.40 1.71 25.61
N ILE A 274 7.33 2.01 26.91
CA ILE A 274 8.32 1.50 27.89
C ILE A 274 8.26 -0.03 28.08
N LEU A 275 7.12 -0.67 27.86
CA LEU A 275 6.98 -2.09 28.21
C LEU A 275 7.28 -3.07 27.08
N ARG A 276 7.19 -2.70 25.79
CA ARG A 276 7.55 -3.53 24.61
C ARG A 276 7.72 -2.66 23.36
N THR A 277 8.84 -1.97 23.22
CA THR A 277 9.19 -1.36 21.92
C THR A 277 9.39 -2.46 20.87
N PRO A 278 9.21 -2.17 19.56
CA PRO A 278 9.83 -2.94 18.49
C PRO A 278 11.32 -3.13 18.79
N ASN A 279 11.93 -4.18 18.22
CA ASN A 279 13.35 -4.40 18.40
C ASN A 279 14.12 -3.14 17.97
N PRO A 280 14.84 -2.47 18.90
CA PRO A 280 15.49 -1.19 18.61
C PRO A 280 16.53 -1.29 17.49
N HIS A 281 17.01 -2.50 17.18
CA HIS A 281 17.96 -2.78 16.11
C HIS A 281 17.32 -3.11 14.75
N LEU A 282 15.99 -2.99 14.63
CA LEU A 282 15.27 -3.22 13.37
C LEU A 282 14.40 -2.02 12.97
N PHE A 283 14.18 -1.07 13.88
CA PHE A 283 13.18 -0.02 13.72
C PHE A 283 13.72 1.19 12.96
N ASN A 284 13.25 1.36 11.73
CA ASN A 284 13.76 2.29 10.73
C ASN A 284 12.93 3.58 10.67
N ASP A 285 11.61 3.44 10.57
CA ASP A 285 10.72 4.57 10.30
C ASP A 285 9.64 4.68 11.36
N PHE A 286 9.65 5.79 12.09
CA PHE A 286 8.62 6.13 13.07
C PHE A 286 7.91 7.42 12.68
N LEU A 287 6.68 7.27 12.18
CA LEU A 287 5.85 8.36 11.67
C LEU A 287 4.62 8.49 12.55
N ILE A 288 4.56 9.53 13.39
CA ILE A 288 3.42 9.77 14.30
C ILE A 288 2.95 11.22 14.25
N SER A 289 3.24 11.89 13.13
CA SER A 289 2.86 13.27 12.88
C SER A 289 1.34 13.49 12.99
N GLY A 290 0.90 14.68 13.39
CA GLY A 290 -0.51 15.06 13.32
C GLY A 290 -1.37 14.34 14.35
N ASN A 291 -0.89 14.23 15.58
CA ASN A 291 -1.61 13.66 16.71
C ASN A 291 -1.73 14.70 17.85
N ASN A 292 -2.25 14.31 19.01
CA ASN A 292 -2.40 15.16 20.19
C ASN A 292 -1.41 14.77 21.30
N LEU A 293 -0.21 14.32 20.93
CA LEU A 293 0.75 13.75 21.86
C LEU A 293 1.42 14.82 22.70
N THR A 294 1.65 14.54 23.98
CA THR A 294 2.21 15.48 24.96
C THR A 294 3.47 14.95 25.64
N GLY A 295 4.10 15.76 26.49
CA GLY A 295 5.30 15.36 27.24
C GLY A 295 6.60 15.57 26.45
N ASN A 296 7.71 15.09 27.01
CA ASN A 296 9.04 15.28 26.45
C ASN A 296 9.44 14.08 25.59
N ILE A 297 10.32 14.29 24.60
CA ILE A 297 11.03 13.19 23.95
C ILE A 297 12.09 12.65 24.94
N PRO A 298 12.04 11.38 25.38
CA PRO A 298 13.05 10.79 26.23
C PRO A 298 14.30 10.40 25.45
N SER A 299 15.40 10.28 26.16
CA SER A 299 16.69 9.83 25.62
C SER A 299 16.69 8.38 25.13
N SER A 300 15.71 7.56 25.53
CA SER A 300 15.59 6.16 25.09
C SER A 300 15.34 6.02 23.58
N ILE A 301 14.86 7.08 22.90
CA ILE A 301 14.73 7.09 21.44
C ILE A 301 16.06 6.77 20.75
N CYS A 302 17.18 7.14 21.39
CA CYS A 302 18.53 6.93 20.89
C CYS A 302 18.99 5.46 20.94
N ASN A 303 18.18 4.56 21.50
CA ASN A 303 18.42 3.14 21.40
C ASN A 303 18.11 2.58 20.01
N TRP A 304 17.31 3.29 19.19
CA TRP A 304 16.89 2.83 17.86
C TRP A 304 18.01 2.96 16.82
N SER A 305 19.00 2.07 16.85
CA SER A 305 20.25 2.23 16.10
C SER A 305 20.09 2.30 14.57
N GLU A 306 19.02 1.71 14.04
CA GLU A 306 18.72 1.66 12.60
C GLU A 306 17.76 2.77 12.13
N LEU A 307 17.36 3.71 13.02
CA LEU A 307 16.37 4.74 12.70
C LEU A 307 16.84 5.61 11.52
N THR A 308 16.05 5.61 10.44
CA THR A 308 16.24 6.39 9.21
C THR A 308 15.32 7.59 9.14
N VAL A 309 14.07 7.44 9.59
CA VAL A 309 13.05 8.48 9.51
C VAL A 309 12.33 8.64 10.85
N LEU A 310 12.32 9.87 11.36
CA LEU A 310 11.59 10.25 12.58
C LEU A 310 10.70 11.45 12.30
N ASP A 311 9.38 11.25 12.28
CA ASP A 311 8.40 12.34 12.16
C ASP A 311 7.50 12.41 13.39
N LEU A 312 7.77 13.39 14.25
CA LEU A 312 6.97 13.72 15.44
C LEU A 312 6.21 15.05 15.26
N SER A 313 6.15 15.57 14.03
CA SER A 313 5.61 16.90 13.77
C SER A 313 4.13 17.02 14.10
N ARG A 314 3.62 18.26 14.24
CA ARG A 314 2.18 18.53 14.44
C ARG A 314 1.62 17.76 15.64
N ASN A 315 2.26 17.92 16.79
CA ASN A 315 1.86 17.36 18.08
C ASN A 315 1.93 18.45 19.16
N ASN A 316 1.69 18.09 20.42
CA ASN A 316 1.78 18.97 21.58
C ASN A 316 3.02 18.66 22.45
N LEU A 317 4.10 18.13 21.85
CA LEU A 317 5.32 17.73 22.56
C LEU A 317 6.08 18.93 23.10
N SER A 318 6.71 18.78 24.25
CA SER A 318 7.34 19.88 24.98
C SER A 318 8.72 19.51 25.53
N GLY A 319 9.35 20.43 26.26
CA GLY A 319 10.70 20.22 26.81
C GLY A 319 11.80 20.33 25.75
N THR A 320 12.99 19.79 26.06
CA THR A 320 14.18 19.85 25.21
C THR A 320 14.30 18.66 24.27
N ILE A 321 14.89 18.87 23.10
CA ILE A 321 15.27 17.78 22.18
C ILE A 321 16.48 17.03 22.78
N PRO A 322 16.44 15.70 22.93
CA PRO A 322 17.56 14.93 23.49
C PRO A 322 18.86 15.11 22.71
N GLU A 323 19.94 15.47 23.40
CA GLU A 323 21.27 15.64 22.78
C GLU A 323 21.78 14.35 22.14
N CYS A 324 21.34 13.19 22.64
CA CYS A 324 21.71 11.89 22.10
C CYS A 324 21.25 11.68 20.64
N ILE A 325 20.35 12.52 20.10
CA ILE A 325 19.98 12.48 18.68
C ILE A 325 21.19 12.75 17.76
N ARG A 326 22.24 13.43 18.26
CA ARG A 326 23.54 13.54 17.59
C ARG A 326 24.21 12.19 17.33
N ASN A 327 23.96 11.20 18.19
CA ASN A 327 24.67 9.93 18.20
C ASN A 327 24.01 8.86 17.32
N PHE A 328 22.91 9.18 16.64
CA PHE A 328 22.42 8.27 15.60
C PHE A 328 23.49 8.11 14.52
N SER A 329 23.49 6.95 13.89
CA SER A 329 24.38 6.64 12.77
C SER A 329 24.10 7.57 11.59
N TYR A 330 24.95 7.50 10.55
CA TYR A 330 24.70 8.18 9.27
C TYR A 330 23.39 7.75 8.57
N LEU A 331 22.69 6.76 9.13
CA LEU A 331 21.42 6.24 8.63
C LEU A 331 20.26 7.20 8.87
N LEU A 332 20.27 8.01 9.94
CA LEU A 332 19.18 8.92 10.27
C LEU A 332 19.09 10.04 9.23
N ALA A 333 18.30 9.85 8.18
CA ALA A 333 18.23 10.72 7.02
C ALA A 333 17.24 11.89 7.20
N PHE A 334 16.15 11.67 7.93
CA PHE A 334 15.05 12.63 8.04
C PHE A 334 14.53 12.75 9.47
N VAL A 335 14.46 13.99 9.95
CA VAL A 335 13.85 14.33 11.25
C VAL A 335 12.91 15.52 11.11
N ASP A 336 11.64 15.36 11.44
CA ASP A 336 10.66 16.45 11.47
C ASP A 336 10.02 16.59 12.86
N LEU A 337 10.26 17.74 13.49
CA LEU A 337 9.75 18.11 14.81
C LEU A 337 8.92 19.41 14.75
N LYS A 338 8.53 19.87 13.55
CA LYS A 338 7.80 21.13 13.39
C LYS A 338 6.45 21.11 14.10
N MET A 339 5.91 22.28 14.42
CA MET A 339 4.56 22.42 14.99
C MET A 339 4.39 21.59 16.28
N ASN A 340 5.26 21.86 17.26
CA ASN A 340 5.23 21.31 18.60
C ASN A 340 5.44 22.45 19.63
N ASN A 341 5.54 22.10 20.91
CA ASN A 341 5.71 22.99 22.05
C ASN A 341 7.13 22.92 22.67
N PHE A 342 8.18 22.56 21.91
CA PHE A 342 9.53 22.42 22.45
C PHE A 342 10.08 23.77 22.98
N TYR A 343 10.69 23.75 24.17
CA TYR A 343 11.23 24.90 24.90
C TYR A 343 12.48 24.54 25.72
N GLY A 344 13.06 25.50 26.44
CA GLY A 344 14.30 25.31 27.21
C GLY A 344 15.51 25.66 26.35
N ASN A 345 16.72 25.53 26.90
CA ASN A 345 17.96 26.09 26.36
C ASN A 345 18.44 25.43 25.04
N ASN A 346 17.63 25.51 23.98
CA ASN A 346 18.03 25.48 22.58
C ASN A 346 18.44 26.87 22.07
N ASN A 347 18.44 27.89 22.95
CA ASN A 347 18.76 29.29 22.71
C ASN A 347 18.55 29.77 21.25
N LEU A 348 17.38 29.61 20.65
CA LEU A 348 17.15 30.10 19.27
C LEU A 348 17.08 31.64 19.18
N ALA A 349 17.21 32.34 20.30
CA ALA A 349 17.48 33.77 20.37
C ALA A 349 18.98 34.11 20.44
N ASP A 350 19.90 33.15 20.68
CA ASP A 350 21.34 33.47 20.73
C ASP A 350 22.34 32.29 20.56
N LYS A 351 21.92 31.15 19.97
CA LYS A 351 22.70 30.09 19.32
C LYS A 351 21.82 28.86 19.04
N PHE A 352 21.59 28.59 17.77
CA PHE A 352 21.21 27.26 17.25
C PHE A 352 22.06 26.19 17.97
N PRO A 353 21.50 25.11 18.52
CA PRO A 353 22.29 24.11 19.24
C PRO A 353 23.50 23.69 18.40
N HIS A 354 24.71 23.93 18.91
CA HIS A 354 25.93 23.77 18.10
C HIS A 354 26.11 22.34 17.55
N TRP A 355 25.53 21.34 18.24
CA TRP A 355 25.54 19.95 17.78
C TRP A 355 24.55 19.65 16.64
N LEU A 356 23.56 20.50 16.37
CA LEU A 356 22.63 20.29 15.24
C LEU A 356 23.35 20.38 13.89
N ALA A 357 24.39 21.21 13.80
CA ALA A 357 25.26 21.27 12.62
C ALA A 357 26.08 19.99 12.41
N SER A 358 26.15 19.12 13.42
CA SER A 358 26.85 17.82 13.37
C SER A 358 25.90 16.63 13.21
N LEU A 359 24.60 16.87 12.97
CA LEU A 359 23.68 15.77 12.69
C LEU A 359 24.07 15.08 11.37
N PRO A 360 24.04 13.74 11.33
CA PRO A 360 24.20 13.01 10.08
C PRO A 360 23.03 13.20 9.10
N SER A 361 21.90 13.76 9.56
CA SER A 361 20.67 13.84 8.79
C SER A 361 20.76 14.76 7.58
N GLN A 362 20.24 14.27 6.46
CA GLN A 362 20.16 15.03 5.21
C GLN A 362 19.13 16.15 5.32
N VAL A 363 18.07 15.95 6.12
CA VAL A 363 16.97 16.91 6.30
C VAL A 363 16.50 16.95 7.75
N LEU A 364 16.52 18.15 8.35
CA LEU A 364 15.95 18.45 9.65
C LEU A 364 14.96 19.60 9.55
N ILE A 365 13.76 19.43 10.10
CA ILE A 365 12.69 20.45 10.09
C ILE A 365 12.24 20.78 11.53
N LEU A 366 12.44 22.04 11.96
CA LEU A 366 12.13 22.51 13.33
C LEU A 366 11.11 23.66 13.40
N ARG A 367 10.53 24.08 12.26
CA ARG A 367 9.72 25.31 12.18
C ARG A 367 8.47 25.31 13.08
N SER A 368 7.97 26.49 13.43
CA SER A 368 6.68 26.67 14.14
C SER A 368 6.59 25.95 15.50
N ASN A 369 7.67 25.94 16.28
CA ASN A 369 7.67 25.57 17.69
C ASN A 369 7.42 26.81 18.59
N ILE A 370 7.30 26.65 19.92
CA ILE A 370 7.27 27.77 20.89
C ILE A 370 8.66 28.44 20.94
N SER A 371 8.99 29.16 19.88
CA SER A 371 9.95 30.26 19.84
C SER A 371 9.72 31.02 18.54
N SER A 372 9.46 32.32 18.66
CA SER A 372 9.49 33.26 17.55
C SER A 372 10.88 33.24 16.91
N LEU A 373 11.03 32.58 15.77
CA LEU A 373 12.25 32.61 14.96
C LEU A 373 12.47 34.04 14.46
N THR A 374 13.21 34.84 15.24
CA THR A 374 13.64 36.19 14.88
C THR A 374 15.17 36.22 14.79
N HIS A 375 15.74 35.51 13.81
CA HIS A 375 17.12 35.80 13.38
C HIS A 375 17.40 35.36 11.92
N PRO A 376 18.19 36.12 11.12
CA PRO A 376 18.31 35.93 9.66
C PRO A 376 19.18 34.73 9.21
N ILE A 377 19.79 33.98 10.14
CA ILE A 377 20.83 32.97 9.84
C ILE A 377 20.22 31.58 9.51
N ALA A 378 18.91 31.41 9.65
CA ALA A 378 18.21 30.18 9.26
C ALA A 378 18.32 29.85 7.75
N TYR A 379 18.85 30.76 6.92
CA TYR A 379 18.91 30.62 5.47
C TYR A 379 20.15 29.91 4.91
N THR A 380 21.24 29.71 5.68
CA THR A 380 22.55 29.43 5.05
C THR A 380 23.14 28.03 5.20
N LEU A 381 22.58 27.12 6.00
CA LEU A 381 23.10 25.73 6.10
C LEU A 381 22.01 24.64 6.26
N LEU A 382 20.74 25.02 6.38
CA LEU A 382 19.61 24.09 6.26
C LEU A 382 18.98 24.28 4.88
N ARG A 383 18.74 23.20 4.14
CA ARG A 383 17.59 23.20 3.23
C ARG A 383 16.34 23.26 4.11
N ILE A 384 15.91 24.47 4.47
CA ILE A 384 14.53 24.71 4.89
C ILE A 384 13.70 24.38 3.66
N ALA A 385 13.21 23.15 3.58
CA ALA A 385 12.20 22.79 2.61
C ALA A 385 10.92 23.54 2.99
N ASN A 386 10.78 24.76 2.46
CA ASN A 386 9.49 25.41 2.37
C ASN A 386 8.67 24.63 1.35
N ASP A 387 7.65 23.94 1.86
CA ASP A 387 6.58 23.27 1.12
C ASP A 387 7.02 22.34 -0.01
N LEU A 388 7.19 21.07 0.36
CA LEU A 388 6.82 19.98 -0.52
C LEU A 388 5.63 19.29 0.12
N SER A 389 4.43 19.63 -0.36
CA SER A 389 3.32 18.69 -0.33
C SER A 389 3.80 17.39 -0.99
N PRO A 390 3.60 16.21 -0.39
CA PRO A 390 3.62 15.00 -1.19
C PRO A 390 2.40 15.08 -2.10
N GLU A 391 2.59 15.57 -3.33
CA GLU A 391 1.79 15.08 -4.44
C GLU A 391 2.04 13.57 -4.49
N THR A 392 1.10 12.80 -3.96
CA THR A 392 1.03 11.38 -4.27
C THR A 392 0.52 11.25 -5.70
N SER A 393 1.43 11.47 -6.66
CA SER A 393 1.32 10.83 -7.96
C SER A 393 1.44 9.32 -7.73
N SER A 394 0.32 8.63 -7.58
CA SER A 394 0.26 7.17 -7.60
C SER A 394 0.52 6.66 -9.02
N GLN A 395 1.77 6.73 -9.45
CA GLN A 395 2.28 5.90 -10.54
C GLN A 395 3.28 4.92 -9.94
N ALA A 396 2.76 3.85 -9.33
CA ALA A 396 3.56 2.67 -9.07
C ALA A 396 3.99 2.05 -10.43
N PRO A 397 5.29 1.85 -10.67
CA PRO A 397 5.78 1.01 -11.75
C PRO A 397 5.37 -0.45 -11.47
N CYS A 398 5.05 -1.21 -12.52
CA CYS A 398 4.73 -2.64 -12.40
C CYS A 398 5.89 -3.39 -11.71
N PRO A 399 5.62 -4.31 -10.76
CA PRO A 399 6.67 -5.20 -10.26
C PRO A 399 7.16 -6.10 -11.41
N ARG A 400 8.49 -6.16 -11.59
CA ARG A 400 9.13 -7.05 -12.56
C ARG A 400 8.90 -8.49 -12.14
N ASN A 401 8.38 -9.32 -13.04
CA ASN A 401 8.41 -10.77 -12.89
C ASN A 401 9.87 -11.25 -12.93
N SER A 402 10.41 -11.63 -11.78
CA SER A 402 11.57 -12.53 -11.71
C SER A 402 11.07 -13.98 -11.78
N SER A 403 10.83 -14.48 -12.99
CA SER A 403 10.79 -15.92 -13.28
C SER A 403 11.08 -16.16 -14.76
N GLU A 404 12.35 -15.98 -15.13
CA GLU A 404 12.94 -16.62 -16.31
C GLU A 404 13.71 -17.86 -15.85
N ILE A 405 13.14 -19.04 -16.13
CA ILE A 405 13.84 -20.20 -16.69
C ILE A 405 12.95 -20.77 -17.80
#